data_AF-B1PTH7-F1
#
_entry.id   AF-B1PTH7-F1
#
_cell.length_a   1.000
_cell.length_b   1.000
_cell.length_c   1.000
_cell.angle_alpha   90.00
_cell.angle_beta   90.00
_cell.angle_gamma   90.00
#
_symmetry.space_group_name_H-M   'P 1'
#
loop_
_entity.id
_entity.type
_entity.pdbx_description
1 polymer ?
#
loop_
_entity_poly.entity_id
_entity_poly.type
_entity_poly.pdbx_seq_one_letter_code
_entity_poly.pdbx_strand_id
1 'polypeptide(L)' 'MFSILTIAFIIMSISFLVMILASILSKKSLVDREKSSPFECGFDPKSSSRLPF' A
#
# COMPACT_ATOMS: atom_id res chain seq x y z
N MET A 1 -21.93 20.40 -14.43
CA MET A 1 -21.49 19.04 -14.85
C MET A 1 -20.00 19.03 -15.23
N PHE A 2 -19.55 19.91 -16.13
CA PHE A 2 -18.13 20.06 -16.47
C PHE A 2 -17.24 20.42 -15.25
N SER A 3 -17.70 21.31 -14.38
CA SER A 3 -17.02 21.65 -13.12
C SER A 3 -16.80 20.47 -12.17
N ILE A 4 -17.73 19.52 -12.14
CA ILE A 4 -17.63 18.32 -11.30
C ILE A 4 -16.56 17.39 -11.88
N LEU A 5 -16.52 17.23 -13.20
CA LEU A 5 -15.51 16.44 -13.90
C LEU A 5 -14.10 17.03 -13.71
N THR A 6 -13.95 18.36 -13.76
CA THR A 6 -12.65 19.00 -13.52
C THR A 6 -12.18 18.80 -12.08
N ILE A 7 -13.07 18.90 -11.10
CA ILE A 7 -12.74 18.65 -9.69
C ILE A 7 -12.34 17.18 -9.47
N ALA A 8 -13.07 16.23 -10.05
CA ALA A 8 -12.74 14.81 -9.96
C ALA A 8 -11.36 14.50 -10.55
N PHE A 9 -11.02 15.11 -11.70
CA PHE A 9 -9.72 14.93 -12.34
C PHE A 9 -8.57 15.50 -11.50
N ILE A 10 -8.78 16.64 -10.85
CA ILE A 10 -7.80 17.25 -9.93
C ILE A 10 -7.57 16.37 -8.70
N ILE A 11 -8.63 15.81 -8.11
CA ILE A 11 -8.50 14.92 -6.95
C ILE A 11 -7.74 13.64 -7.33
N MET A 12 -8.07 13.06 -8.49
CA MET A 12 -7.40 11.86 -8.99
C MET A 12 -5.91 12.10 -9.23
N SER A 13 -5.52 13.23 -9.83
CA SER A 13 -4.10 13.54 -10.07
C SER A 13 -3.33 13.73 -8.77
N ILE A 14 -3.90 14.40 -7.76
CA ILE A 14 -3.29 14.57 -6.44
C ILE A 14 -3.08 13.21 -5.76
N SER A 15 -4.09 12.34 -5.78
CA SER A 15 -3.99 11.01 -5.17
C SER A 15 -2.89 10.15 -5.81
N PHE A 16 -2.71 10.26 -7.12
CA PHE A 16 -1.68 9.53 -7.86
C PHE A 16 -0.28 10.04 -7.52
N LEU A 17 -0.11 11.37 -7.39
CA LEU A 17 1.14 11.97 -6.95
C LEU A 17 1.53 11.51 -5.55
N VAL A 18 0.59 11.51 -4.60
CA VAL A 18 0.83 11.04 -3.23
C VAL A 18 1.20 9.55 -3.22
N MET A 19 0.52 8.71 -4.00
CA MET A 19 0.81 7.28 -4.10
C MET A 19 2.21 7.02 -4.68
N ILE A 20 2.61 7.76 -5.72
CA ILE A 20 3.97 7.66 -6.29
C ILE A 20 5.01 8.06 -5.24
N LEU A 21 4.82 9.21 -4.58
CA LEU A 21 5.75 9.68 -3.55
C LEU A 21 5.87 8.68 -2.40
N ALA A 22 4.75 8.15 -1.92
CA ALA A 22 4.73 7.10 -0.89
C ALA A 22 5.45 5.84 -1.35
N SER A 23 5.28 5.42 -2.61
CA SER A 23 5.96 4.24 -3.15
C SER A 23 7.47 4.44 -3.29
N ILE A 24 7.92 5.64 -3.68
CA ILE A 24 9.34 5.98 -3.78
C ILE A 24 9.96 6.05 -2.38
N LEU A 25 9.25 6.65 -1.43
CA LEU A 25 9.72 6.77 -0.05
C LEU A 25 9.76 5.40 0.65
N SER A 26 8.73 4.57 0.46
CA SER A 26 8.62 3.21 1.00
C SER A 26 9.66 2.25 0.41
N LYS A 27 9.97 2.35 -0.89
CA LYS A 27 11.06 1.55 -1.48
C LYS A 27 12.44 1.95 -0.98
N LYS A 28 12.62 3.21 -0.56
CA LYS A 28 13.90 3.70 -0.03
C LYS A 28 14.06 3.40 1.47
N SER A 29 12.96 3.23 2.22
CA SER A 29 12.94 2.99 3.67
C SER A 29 13.15 1.53 4.05
N LEU A 30 14.20 0.90 3.52
CA LEU A 30 14.57 -0.50 3.80
C LEU A 30 13.72 -1.50 3.03
N VAL A 31 14.30 -2.00 1.94
CA VAL A 31 14.20 -3.42 1.62
C VAL A 31 14.78 -4.17 2.83
N ASP A 32 14.01 -4.30 3.90
CA ASP A 32 14.19 -5.33 4.89
C ASP A 32 14.01 -6.64 4.12
N ARG A 33 15.15 -7.21 3.70
CA ARG A 33 15.22 -8.49 2.98
C ARG A 33 14.48 -9.62 3.70
N GLU A 34 14.23 -9.46 5.00
CA GLU A 34 13.46 -10.37 5.85
C GLU A 34 11.96 -10.44 5.45
N LYS A 35 11.32 -9.30 5.11
CA LYS A 35 9.89 -9.26 4.72
C LYS A 35 9.61 -9.76 3.30
N SER A 36 10.65 -9.86 2.48
CA SER A 36 10.55 -10.42 1.12
C SER A 36 10.60 -11.94 1.09
N SER A 37 10.78 -12.59 2.24
CA SER A 37 10.66 -14.04 2.34
C SER A 37 9.16 -14.42 2.44
N PRO A 38 8.67 -15.34 1.60
CA PRO A 38 7.27 -15.80 1.66
C PRO A 38 7.00 -16.70 2.88
N PHE A 39 7.99 -16.94 3.74
CA PHE A 39 7.96 -17.98 4.78
C PHE A 39 7.69 -17.48 6.20
N GLU A 40 7.63 -16.17 6.46
CA GLU A 40 7.29 -15.63 7.79
C GLU A 40 5.88 -15.01 7.88
N CYS A 41 5.15 -14.91 6.77
CA CYS A 41 3.79 -14.33 6.73
C CYS A 41 2.71 -15.26 7.31
N GLY A 42 3.00 -15.95 8.42
CA GLY A 42 2.04 -16.85 9.04
C GLY A 42 2.43 -17.49 10.37
N PHE A 43 3.64 -17.25 10.90
CA PHE A 43 3.96 -17.73 12.24
C PHE A 43 3.91 -16.61 13.26
N ASP A 44 2.68 -16.22 13.59
CA ASP A 44 2.40 -15.39 14.75
C ASP A 44 2.02 -16.34 15.90
N PRO A 45 2.90 -16.57 16.89
CA PRO A 45 2.67 -17.56 17.96
C PRO A 45 1.47 -17.23 18.86
N LYS A 46 0.83 -16.07 18.64
CA LYS A 46 -0.34 -15.59 19.37
C LYS A 46 -1.65 -15.58 18.56
N SER A 47 -1.63 -15.73 17.23
CA SER A 47 -2.85 -15.70 16.43
C SER A 47 -3.08 -17.04 15.73
N SER A 48 -4.32 -17.54 15.82
CA SER A 48 -4.70 -18.81 15.19
C SER A 48 -4.56 -18.69 13.68
N SER A 49 -3.73 -19.56 13.08
CA SER A 49 -3.37 -19.58 11.66
C SER A 49 -4.51 -19.92 10.69
N ARG A 50 -5.76 -19.85 11.14
CA ARG A 50 -6.95 -20.17 10.34
C ARG A 50 -7.95 -19.04 10.45
N LEU A 51 -8.11 -18.29 9.36
CA LEU A 51 -9.33 -17.53 9.11
C LEU A 51 -10.46 -18.55 8.88
N PRO A 52 -11.54 -18.57 9.69
CA PRO A 52 -12.74 -19.27 9.28
C PRO A 52 -13.32 -18.52 8.07
N PHE A 53 -13.54 -19.30 7.02
CA PHE A 53 -14.22 -19.01 5.75
C PHE A 53 -15.04 -17.71 5.70
#